data_AF-A0A3P3ZQW5-F1
#
_entry.id   AF-A0A3P3ZQW5-F1
#
_cell.length_a   1.000
_cell.length_b   1.000
_cell.length_c   1.000
_cell.angle_alpha   90.00
_cell.angle_beta   90.00
_cell.angle_gamma   90.00
#
_symmetry.space_group_name_H-M   'P 1'
#
loop_
_entity.id
_entity.type
_entity.pdbx_description
1 polymer ?
#
loop_
_entity_poly.entity_id
_entity_poly.type
_entity_poly.pdbx_seq_one_letter_code
_entity_poly.pdbx_strand_id
1 'polypeptide(L)' 'MRERNFYQTRHTYATLNLMAGANPMWVAKQLGHATMAMLLTTYSRWIDGADKSAERAKIDTAFDPIATAAPHKTKTLL' A
#
# COMPACT_ATOMS: atom_id res chain seq x y z
N MET A 1 16.20 -30.46 2.51
CA MET A 1 15.28 -29.32 2.74
C MET A 1 16.09 -28.22 3.41
N ARG A 2 16.13 -27.00 2.86
CA ARG A 2 16.88 -25.89 3.48
C ARG A 2 15.94 -25.19 4.45
N GLU A 3 16.25 -25.20 5.74
CA GLU A 3 15.42 -24.53 6.75
C GLU A 3 15.37 -23.03 6.47
N ARG A 4 14.16 -22.53 6.25
CA ARG A 4 13.90 -21.09 6.17
C ARG A 4 13.50 -20.66 7.57
N ASN A 5 14.32 -19.80 8.18
CA ASN A 5 13.98 -19.21 9.45
C ASN A 5 12.66 -18.41 9.32
N PHE A 6 11.76 -18.53 10.30
CA PHE A 6 10.47 -17.82 10.34
C PHE A 6 10.61 -16.30 10.20
N TYR A 7 11.76 -15.72 10.55
CA TYR A 7 12.01 -14.29 10.30
C TYR A 7 11.93 -13.90 8.82
N GLN A 8 12.24 -14.81 7.90
CA GLN A 8 12.21 -14.49 6.47
C GLN A 8 10.78 -14.32 5.93
N THR A 9 9.80 -15.04 6.48
CA THR A 9 8.40 -14.89 6.06
C THR A 9 7.83 -13.53 6.48
N ARG A 10 8.30 -12.99 7.61
CA ARG A 10 7.95 -11.65 8.10
C ARG A 10 8.41 -10.56 7.12
N HIS A 11 9.62 -10.66 6.58
CA HIS A 11 10.12 -9.74 5.57
C HIS A 11 9.31 -9.84 4.28
N THR A 12 9.01 -11.06 3.82
CA THR A 12 8.17 -11.28 2.64
C THR A 12 6.78 -10.67 2.81
N TYR A 13 6.15 -10.84 3.98
CA TYR A 13 4.85 -10.25 4.29
C TYR A 13 4.89 -8.72 4.22
N ALA A 14 5.90 -8.08 4.82
CA ALA A 14 6.04 -6.62 4.78
C ALA A 14 6.18 -6.11 3.34
N THR A 15 7.05 -6.72 2.53
CA THR A 15 7.29 -6.32 1.15
C THR A 15 6.04 -6.50 0.28
N LEU A 16 5.33 -7.62 0.38
CA LEU A 16 4.12 -7.87 -0.41
C LEU A 16 3.01 -6.85 -0.14
N ASN A 17 2.78 -6.51 1.12
CA ASN A 17 1.76 -5.51 1.48
C ASN A 17 2.11 -4.11 0.96
N LEU A 18 3.39 -3.73 1.01
CA LEU A 18 3.82 -2.43 0.50
C LEU A 18 3.75 -2.35 -1.02
N MET A 19 4.12 -3.42 -1.72
CA MET A 19 3.94 -3.52 -3.18
C MET A 19 2.47 -3.48 -3.60
N ALA A 20 1.57 -4.03 -2.78
CA ALA A 20 0.13 -3.96 -2.99
C ALA A 20 -0.49 -2.58 -2.69
N GLY A 21 0.32 -1.61 -2.21
CA GLY A 21 -0.18 -0.28 -1.81
C GLY A 21 -1.01 -0.30 -0.53
N ALA A 22 -0.86 -1.32 0.33
CA ALA A 22 -1.55 -1.39 1.60
C ALA A 22 -1.10 -0.28 2.55
N ASN A 23 -1.99 0.16 3.44
CA ASN A 23 -1.68 1.21 4.41
C ASN A 23 -0.50 0.78 5.31
N PRO A 24 0.66 1.47 5.26
CA PRO A 24 1.85 1.08 6.00
C PRO A 24 1.64 1.13 7.52
N MET A 25 0.72 1.96 8.01
CA MET A 25 0.42 2.03 9.42
C MET A 25 -0.30 0.77 9.93
N TRP A 26 -1.18 0.21 9.09
CA TRP A 26 -1.85 -1.06 9.37
C TRP A 26 -0.87 -2.24 9.31
N VAL A 27 0.01 -2.27 8.32
CA VAL A 27 1.05 -3.29 8.17
C VAL A 27 2.03 -3.29 9.36
N ALA A 28 2.44 -2.11 9.83
CA ALA A 28 3.34 -2.01 10.98
C ALA A 28 2.71 -2.55 12.27
N LYS A 29 1.39 -2.32 12.45
CA LYS A 29 0.63 -2.89 13.57
C LYS A 29 0.58 -4.42 13.52
N GLN A 30 0.36 -5.00 12.33
CA GLN A 30 0.37 -6.45 12.14
C GLN A 30 1.75 -7.09 12.40
N LEU A 31 2.83 -6.34 12.17
CA LEU A 31 4.20 -6.77 12.49
C LEU A 31 4.55 -6.54 13.98
N GLY A 32 3.72 -5.85 14.76
CA GLY A 32 4.04 -5.49 16.14
C GLY A 32 5.15 -4.43 16.24
N HIS A 33 5.28 -3.57 15.23
CA HIS A 33 6.20 -2.43 15.29
C HIS A 33 5.56 -1.33 16.15
N ALA A 34 6.31 -0.79 17.12
CA ALA A 34 5.85 0.32 17.96
C ALA A 34 5.59 1.61 17.16
N THR A 35 6.34 1.81 16.07
CA THR A 35 6.24 3.03 15.24
C THR A 35 6.32 2.68 13.76
N MET A 36 5.55 3.40 12.95
CA MET A 36 5.56 3.38 11.48
C MET A 36 6.97 3.59 10.89
N ALA A 37 7.76 4.45 11.54
CA ALA A 37 9.13 4.74 11.16
C ALA A 37 9.99 3.49 11.03
N MET A 38 9.87 2.51 11.95
CA MET A 38 10.65 1.27 11.87
C MET A 38 10.32 0.43 10.62
N LEU A 39 9.07 0.46 10.17
CA LEU A 39 8.69 -0.20 8.91
C LEU A 39 9.32 0.57 7.74
N LEU A 40 9.08 1.88 7.65
CA LEU A 40 9.57 2.68 6.52
C LEU A 40 11.09 2.65 6.43
N THR A 41 11.84 2.77 7.52
CA THR A 41 13.31 2.73 7.49
C THR A 41 13.84 1.46 6.84
N THR A 42 13.20 0.30 7.05
CA THR A 42 13.67 -0.98 6.49
C THR A 42 13.12 -1.25 5.09
N TYR A 43 11.86 -0.88 4.82
CA TYR A 43 11.17 -1.34 3.62
C TYR A 43 10.81 -0.24 2.61
N SER A 44 11.03 1.04 2.92
CA SER A 44 10.74 2.16 1.99
C SER A 44 11.54 2.06 0.69
N ARG A 45 12.74 1.47 0.73
CA ARG A 45 13.59 1.24 -0.45
C ARG A 45 12.86 0.45 -1.56
N TRP A 46 11.90 -0.38 -1.20
CA TRP A 46 11.14 -1.21 -2.15
C TRP A 46 9.89 -0.49 -2.70
N ILE A 47 9.58 0.70 -2.19
CA ILE A 47 8.46 1.54 -2.64
C ILE A 47 8.87 2.41 -3.84
N ASP A 48 10.14 2.80 -3.94
CA ASP A 48 10.63 3.69 -5.02
C ASP A 48 10.48 3.11 -6.44
N GLY A 49 10.34 1.79 -6.57
CA GLY A 49 10.10 1.10 -7.83
C GLY A 49 8.62 0.93 -8.20
N ALA A 50 7.69 1.27 -7.31
CA ALA A 50 6.26 1.24 -7.59
C ALA A 50 5.88 2.54 -8.34
N ASP A 51 6.05 2.50 -9.65
CA ASP A 51 5.49 3.39 -10.66
C ASP A 51 5.06 4.80 -10.17
N LYS A 52 6.05 5.69 -10.05
CA LYS A 52 5.83 7.13 -9.80
C LYS A 52 4.79 7.74 -10.76
N SER A 53 4.68 7.21 -11.97
CA SER A 53 3.68 7.58 -12.98
C SER A 53 2.26 7.13 -12.60
N ALA A 54 2.08 5.93 -12.04
CA ALA A 54 0.78 5.42 -11.60
C ALA A 54 0.28 6.17 -10.36
N GLU A 55 1.16 6.47 -9.40
CA GLU A 55 0.80 7.29 -8.23
C GLU A 55 0.45 8.72 -8.64
N ARG A 56 1.17 9.28 -9.62
CA ARG A 56 0.88 10.61 -10.15
C ARG A 56 -0.43 10.66 -10.93
N ALA A 57 -0.78 9.60 -11.66
CA ALA A 57 -2.08 9.48 -12.32
C ALA A 57 -3.24 9.44 -11.31
N LYS A 58 -3.08 8.74 -10.17
CA LYS A 58 -4.09 8.75 -9.10
C LYS A 58 -4.31 10.16 -8.53
N ILE A 59 -3.22 10.90 -8.33
CA ILE A 59 -3.28 12.30 -7.87
C ILE A 59 -4.00 13.15 -8.91
N ASP A 60 -3.63 13.04 -10.19
CA ASP A 60 -4.25 13.80 -11.29
C ASP A 60 -5.77 13.55 -11.34
N THR A 61 -6.19 12.28 -11.33
CA THR A 61 -7.61 11.91 -11.32
C THR A 61 -8.40 12.41 -10.10
N ALA A 62 -7.72 12.61 -8.96
CA ALA A 62 -8.34 13.09 -7.73
C ALA A 62 -8.45 14.62 -7.68
N PHE A 63 -7.58 15.33 -8.41
CA PHE A 63 -7.55 16.78 -8.49
C PHE A 63 -8.21 17.34 -9.76
N ASP A 64 -8.51 16.49 -10.75
CA ASP A 64 -9.24 16.86 -11.95
C ASP A 64 -10.67 17.33 -11.61
N PRO A 65 -11.01 18.62 -11.80
CA PRO A 65 -12.32 19.18 -11.44
C PRO A 65 -13.48 18.61 -12.28
N ILE A 66 -13.17 17.87 -13.36
CA ILE A 66 -14.15 17.25 -14.25
C ILE A 66 -14.52 15.81 -13.79
N ALA A 67 -13.64 15.12 -13.07
CA ALA A 67 -13.86 13.73 -12.62
C ALA A 67 -14.87 13.62 -11.45
N THR A 68 -15.03 14.68 -10.65
CA THR A 68 -16.00 14.78 -9.54
C THR A 68 -17.46 14.70 -10.01
N ALA A 69 -17.73 14.74 -11.32
CA ALA A 69 -19.07 14.67 -11.91
C ALA A 69 -19.51 13.26 -12.35
N ALA A 70 -18.78 12.19 -12.02
CA ALA A 70 -19.22 10.82 -12.36
C ALA A 70 -20.29 10.31 -11.35
N PRO A 71 -21.45 9.83 -11.83
CA PRO A 71 -22.62 9.59 -11.00
C PRO A 71 -22.41 8.42 -10.03
N HIS A 72 -22.71 8.68 -8.76
CA HIS A 72 -22.97 7.68 -7.75
C HIS A 72 -24.03 6.70 -8.28
N LYS A 73 -23.76 5.38 -8.22
CA LYS A 73 -24.76 4.36 -8.56
C LYS A 73 -25.96 4.49 -7.62
N THR A 74 -27.02 5.15 -8.04
CA THR A 74 -28.32 5.11 -7.39
C THR A 74 -28.88 3.71 -7.61
N LYS A 75 -28.91 2.90 -6.56
CA LYS A 75 -29.56 1.59 -6.59
C LYS A 75 -31.07 1.84 -6.70
N THR A 76 -31.60 1.81 -7.92
CA THR A 76 -33.05 1.75 -8.17
C THR A 76 -33.58 0.46 -7.56
N LEU A 77 -34.17 0.55 -6.38
CA LEU A 77 -35.08 -0.47 -5.87
C LEU A 77 -36.43 -0.20 -6.54
N LEU A 78 -36.92 -1.21 -7.25
CA LEU A 78 -38.34 -1.35 -7.55
C LEU A 78 -39.12 -1.39 -6.23
#